data_AF-A0A0N5AY39-F1
#
_entry.id   AF-A0A0N5AY39-F1
#
_cell.length_a   1.000
_cell.length_b   1.000
_cell.length_c   1.000
_cell.angle_alpha   90.00
_cell.angle_beta   90.00
_cell.angle_gamma   90.00
#
_symmetry.space_group_name_H-M   'P 1'
#
loop_
_entity.id
_entity.type
_entity.pdbx_description
1 polymer ?
#
loop_
_entity_poly.entity_id
_entity_poly.type
_entity_poly.pdbx_seq_one_letter_code
_entity_poly.pdbx_strand_id
1 'polypeptide(L)'
;MFCIRMDVDGILWSFNSDESQPVVHTTTFDAFGYVEASKNEKKFVTCSSDFKYVAIVETTRRAYIYWQLPKNGEGFKNLEGDQKSIGSSSETSKQCLITLRHQGANCEGDNEFDTNNIIGVYAGKCAFYLLTSKDLFAFVFDYNENQ
;
A
#
# COMPACT_ATOMS: atom_id res chain seq x y z
N MET A 1 -12.85 8.63 4.99
CA MET A 1 -12.37 8.87 3.62
C MET A 1 -12.88 7.76 2.73
N PHE A 2 -13.18 8.03 1.47
CA PHE A 2 -13.54 6.99 0.50
C PHE A 2 -12.91 7.30 -0.86
N CYS A 3 -12.65 6.26 -1.65
CA CYS A 3 -12.08 6.37 -2.99
C CYS A 3 -13.15 5.96 -4.02
N ILE A 4 -13.34 6.77 -5.05
CA ILE A 4 -14.20 6.44 -6.19
C ILE A 4 -13.33 6.23 -7.43
N ARG A 5 -13.66 5.23 -8.22
CA ARG A 5 -13.03 5.05 -9.53
C ARG A 5 -13.68 6.00 -10.53
N MET A 6 -12.87 6.75 -11.28
CA MET A 6 -13.32 7.55 -12.42
C MET A 6 -12.42 7.23 -13.61
N ASP A 7 -13.00 6.60 -14.63
CA ASP A 7 -12.27 6.02 -15.76
C ASP A 7 -11.15 5.04 -15.33
N VAL A 8 -9.89 5.45 -15.44
CA VAL A 8 -8.70 4.66 -15.10
C VAL A 8 -8.11 5.06 -13.75
N ASP A 9 -8.56 6.16 -13.16
CA ASP A 9 -7.98 6.76 -11.96
C ASP A 9 -8.79 6.45 -10.70
N GLY A 10 -8.10 6.49 -9.55
CA GLY A 10 -8.71 6.47 -8.22
C GLY A 10 -8.80 7.88 -7.64
N ILE A 11 -10.01 8.39 -7.41
CA ILE A 11 -10.24 9.73 -6.86
C ILE A 11 -10.57 9.62 -5.37
N LEU A 12 -9.75 10.23 -4.54
CA LEU A 12 -9.85 10.14 -3.10
C LEU A 12 -10.59 11.36 -2.52
N TRP A 13 -11.62 11.09 -1.72
CA TRP A 13 -12.48 12.09 -1.09
C TRP A 13 -12.44 11.97 0.42
N SER A 14 -12.21 13.09 1.11
CA SER A 14 -12.30 13.20 2.56
C SER A 14 -13.57 13.92 3.00
N PHE A 15 -14.03 13.58 4.20
CA PHE A 15 -15.08 14.35 4.87
C PHE A 15 -14.41 15.50 5.59
N ASN A 16 -14.95 16.70 5.43
CA ASN A 16 -14.51 17.90 6.10
C ASN A 16 -15.50 18.24 7.22
N SER A 17 -15.02 18.88 8.29
CA SER A 17 -15.86 19.44 9.35
C SER A 17 -16.57 20.73 8.94
N ASP A 18 -16.16 21.35 7.83
CA ASP A 18 -16.85 22.50 7.25
C ASP A 18 -18.13 22.05 6.52
N GLU A 19 -19.28 22.38 7.11
CA GLU A 19 -20.62 22.09 6.56
C GLU A 19 -20.87 22.73 5.18
N SER A 20 -20.12 23.77 4.80
CA SER A 20 -20.23 24.38 3.46
C SER A 20 -19.55 23.55 2.37
N GLN A 21 -18.59 22.70 2.75
CA GLN A 21 -17.89 21.77 1.87
C GLN A 21 -17.67 20.44 2.60
N PRO A 22 -18.73 19.68 2.90
CA PRO A 22 -18.66 18.51 3.76
C PRO A 22 -17.83 17.37 3.17
N VAL A 23 -17.60 17.41 1.85
CA VAL A 23 -16.81 16.43 1.11
C VAL A 23 -15.83 17.18 0.20
N VAL A 24 -14.53 16.87 0.32
CA VAL A 24 -13.46 17.57 -0.40
C VAL A 24 -12.59 16.57 -1.15
N HIS A 25 -12.29 16.88 -2.41
CA HIS A 25 -11.33 16.12 -3.21
C HIS A 25 -9.93 16.30 -2.61
N THR A 26 -9.23 15.19 -2.39
CA THR A 26 -7.94 15.21 -1.68
C THR A 26 -6.77 14.82 -2.57
N THR A 27 -6.90 13.75 -3.35
CA THR A 27 -5.89 13.37 -4.33
C THR A 27 -6.50 12.55 -5.45
N THR A 28 -5.76 12.41 -6.55
CA THR A 28 -6.05 11.49 -7.64
C THR A 28 -4.86 10.53 -7.77
N PHE A 29 -5.14 9.23 -7.69
CA PHE A 29 -4.19 8.16 -7.98
C PHE A 29 -4.29 7.78 -9.45
N ASP A 30 -3.35 8.29 -10.24
CA ASP A 30 -3.29 8.08 -11.69
C ASP A 30 -3.17 6.58 -12.02
N ALA A 31 -3.98 6.11 -12.97
CA ALA A 31 -4.09 4.72 -13.44
C ALA A 31 -4.38 3.67 -12.35
N PHE A 32 -4.70 4.08 -11.12
CA PHE A 32 -4.88 3.16 -9.99
C PHE A 32 -6.06 2.21 -10.19
N GLY A 33 -7.10 2.63 -10.92
CA GLY A 33 -8.25 1.78 -11.22
C GLY A 33 -7.85 0.51 -11.98
N TYR A 34 -6.86 0.56 -12.87
CA TYR A 34 -6.33 -0.65 -13.52
C TYR A 34 -5.52 -1.53 -12.56
N VAL A 35 -4.67 -0.90 -11.76
CA VAL A 35 -3.83 -1.58 -10.78
C VAL A 35 -4.71 -2.35 -9.79
N GLU A 36 -5.72 -1.69 -9.23
CA GLU A 36 -6.65 -2.28 -8.29
C GLU A 36 -7.52 -3.39 -8.91
N ALA A 37 -7.99 -3.19 -10.15
CA ALA A 37 -8.75 -4.21 -10.87
C ALA A 37 -7.90 -5.45 -11.20
N SER A 38 -6.59 -5.30 -11.39
CA SER A 38 -5.69 -6.43 -11.65
C SER A 38 -5.46 -7.34 -10.43
N LYS A 39 -5.83 -6.90 -9.23
CA LYS A 39 -5.64 -7.63 -7.96
C LYS A 39 -6.97 -8.22 -7.51
N ASN A 40 -7.33 -9.35 -8.09
CA ASN A 40 -8.60 -10.03 -7.83
C ASN A 40 -8.68 -10.61 -6.41
N GLU A 41 -7.55 -10.94 -5.79
CA GLU A 41 -7.46 -11.47 -4.42
C GLU A 41 -7.30 -10.39 -3.34
N LYS A 42 -7.50 -9.11 -3.70
CA LYS A 42 -7.37 -7.99 -2.75
C LYS A 42 -8.39 -8.15 -1.61
N LYS A 43 -7.87 -8.09 -0.39
CA LYS A 43 -8.64 -8.10 0.86
C LYS A 43 -8.74 -6.70 1.46
N PHE A 44 -7.66 -5.93 1.37
CA PHE A 44 -7.62 -4.55 1.84
C PHE A 44 -7.04 -3.62 0.79
N VAL A 45 -7.58 -2.41 0.73
CA VAL A 45 -7.01 -1.29 -0.03
C VAL A 45 -6.99 -0.09 0.92
N THR A 46 -5.84 0.54 1.06
CA THR A 46 -5.66 1.70 1.96
C THR A 46 -4.60 2.64 1.40
N CYS A 47 -4.61 3.91 1.80
CA CYS A 47 -3.60 4.88 1.42
C CYS A 47 -2.97 5.50 2.66
N SER A 48 -1.75 6.00 2.51
CA SER A 48 -1.07 6.72 3.58
C SER A 48 -1.85 7.97 3.98
N SER A 49 -1.66 8.41 5.23
CA SER A 49 -2.30 9.63 5.76
C SER A 49 -1.90 10.92 5.04
N ASP A 50 -0.78 10.91 4.32
CA ASP A 50 -0.28 12.01 3.48
C ASP A 50 -0.51 11.78 1.98
N PHE A 51 -1.23 10.71 1.61
CA PHE A 51 -1.64 10.37 0.24
C PHE A 51 -0.52 10.09 -0.75
N LYS A 52 0.71 9.87 -0.27
CA LYS A 52 1.87 9.60 -1.11
C LYS A 52 1.95 8.18 -1.63
N TYR A 53 1.32 7.23 -0.95
CA TYR A 53 1.27 5.84 -1.41
C TYR A 53 -0.07 5.17 -1.14
N VAL A 54 -0.34 4.11 -1.90
CA VAL A 54 -1.47 3.19 -1.73
C VAL A 54 -0.95 1.79 -1.50
N ALA A 55 -1.55 1.08 -0.55
CA ALA A 55 -1.32 -0.33 -0.31
C ALA A 55 -2.53 -1.15 -0.77
N ILE A 56 -2.29 -2.14 -1.62
CA ILE A 56 -3.25 -3.22 -1.92
C ILE A 56 -2.73 -4.48 -1.26
N VAL A 57 -3.55 -5.11 -0.44
CA VAL A 57 -3.15 -6.30 0.33
C VAL A 57 -4.04 -7.47 -0.04
N GLU A 58 -3.43 -8.56 -0.47
CA GLU A 58 -4.10 -9.80 -0.85
C GLU A 58 -4.26 -10.71 0.38
N THR A 59 -5.18 -11.67 0.29
CA THR A 59 -5.41 -12.64 1.37
C THR A 59 -4.16 -13.51 1.63
N THR A 60 -3.35 -13.74 0.61
CA THR A 60 -2.24 -14.72 0.58
C THR A 60 -0.87 -14.15 0.99
N ARG A 61 -0.83 -13.30 2.02
CA ARG A 61 0.41 -12.77 2.65
C ARG A 61 1.22 -11.78 1.78
N ARG A 62 0.59 -11.21 0.76
CA ARG A 62 1.21 -10.24 -0.15
C ARG A 62 0.60 -8.87 0.04
N ALA A 63 1.45 -7.85 0.11
CA ALA A 63 1.05 -6.46 0.06
C ALA A 63 1.84 -5.74 -1.04
N TYR A 64 1.15 -4.96 -1.85
CA TYR A 64 1.71 -4.16 -2.92
C TYR A 64 1.61 -2.69 -2.52
N ILE A 65 2.74 -2.00 -2.43
CA ILE A 65 2.81 -0.58 -2.13
C ILE A 65 3.11 0.17 -3.42
N TYR A 66 2.25 1.13 -3.76
CA TYR A 66 2.36 1.98 -4.95
C TYR A 66 2.57 3.43 -4.52
N TRP A 67 3.69 4.03 -4.86
CA TRP A 67 3.94 5.45 -4.60
C TRP A 67 3.49 6.29 -5.79
N GLN A 68 2.76 7.37 -5.49
CA GLN A 68 2.56 8.44 -6.45
C GLN A 68 3.88 9.21 -6.62
N LEU A 69 4.33 9.37 -7.85
CA LEU A 69 5.40 10.33 -8.13
C LEU A 69 4.86 11.75 -7.93
N PRO A 70 5.65 12.67 -7.35
CA PRO A 70 5.27 14.07 -7.35
C PRO A 70 5.11 14.52 -8.80
N LYS A 71 4.04 15.26 -9.11
CA LYS A 71 3.80 15.81 -10.47
C LYS A 71 4.93 16.71 -10.98
N ASN A 72 5.89 17.06 -10.10
CA ASN A 72 7.05 17.90 -10.39
C ASN A 72 8.38 17.12 -10.54
N GLY A 73 8.38 15.78 -10.65
CA GLY A 73 9.57 15.02 -11.10
C GLY A 73 10.67 14.80 -10.05
N GLU A 74 10.40 15.03 -8.77
CA GLU A 74 11.37 14.80 -7.70
C GLU A 74 11.41 13.29 -7.34
N GLY A 75 12.50 12.63 -7.75
CA GLY A 75 12.64 11.18 -7.66
C GLY A 75 12.84 10.67 -6.22
N PHE A 76 12.05 9.67 -5.82
CA PHE A 76 12.33 8.89 -4.62
C PHE A 76 13.62 8.07 -4.81
N LYS A 77 14.45 7.92 -3.77
CA LYS A 77 15.67 7.08 -3.79
C LYS A 77 15.33 5.67 -3.28
N ASN A 78 16.09 4.67 -3.72
CA ASN A 78 15.75 3.24 -3.60
C ASN A 78 15.64 2.75 -2.14
N LEU A 79 14.64 1.90 -1.86
CA LEU A 79 14.51 1.15 -0.61
C LEU A 79 15.46 -0.04 -0.69
N GLU A 80 16.60 0.04 0.00
CA GLU A 80 17.61 -1.03 0.03
C GLU A 80 17.34 -1.95 1.23
N GLY A 81 16.45 -2.93 1.02
CA GLY A 81 16.15 -4.01 1.95
C GLY A 81 16.13 -5.34 1.19
N ASP A 82 17.31 -5.89 0.95
CA ASP A 82 17.62 -7.27 0.53
C ASP A 82 16.67 -7.98 -0.47
N GLN A 83 16.19 -7.27 -1.49
CA GLN A 83 15.57 -7.86 -2.69
C GLN A 83 15.94 -7.05 -3.95
N LYS A 84 16.59 -7.74 -4.91
CA LYS A 84 16.98 -7.21 -6.24
C LYS A 84 15.81 -6.49 -6.93
N SER A 85 15.96 -5.21 -7.20
CA SER A 85 15.13 -4.44 -8.12
C SER A 85 15.75 -4.42 -9.53
N ILE A 86 14.94 -4.72 -10.54
CA ILE A 86 15.30 -4.57 -11.96
C ILE A 86 14.69 -3.24 -12.45
N GLY A 87 15.55 -2.38 -13.01
CA GLY A 87 15.20 -1.38 -14.03
C GLY A 87 14.63 -0.05 -13.53
N SER A 88 15.47 0.98 -13.49
CA SER A 88 15.09 2.39 -13.37
C SER A 88 14.70 2.98 -14.73
N SER A 89 13.45 3.42 -14.88
CA SER A 89 12.97 4.31 -15.96
C SER A 89 12.10 5.43 -15.36
N SER A 90 12.22 6.65 -15.90
CA SER A 90 11.99 7.91 -15.18
C SER A 90 10.56 8.48 -15.21
N GLU A 91 9.52 7.68 -15.49
CA GLU A 91 8.13 8.19 -15.59
C GLU A 91 7.08 7.28 -14.95
N THR A 92 7.49 6.17 -14.33
CA THR A 92 6.56 5.16 -13.83
C THR A 92 6.46 5.18 -12.31
N SER A 93 5.22 5.19 -11.81
CA SER A 93 4.91 5.01 -10.39
C SER A 93 5.70 3.83 -9.81
N LYS A 94 6.31 4.02 -8.64
CA LYS A 94 7.12 2.98 -8.01
C LYS A 94 6.23 1.95 -7.33
N GLN A 95 6.53 0.67 -7.53
CA GLN A 95 5.85 -0.44 -6.88
C GLN A 95 6.84 -1.22 -6.00
N CYS A 96 6.46 -1.51 -4.76
CA CYS A 96 7.13 -2.46 -3.87
C CYS A 96 6.20 -3.62 -3.57
N LEU A 97 6.72 -4.85 -3.65
CA LEU A 97 6.02 -6.06 -3.23
C LEU A 97 6.59 -6.51 -1.89
N ILE A 98 5.72 -6.57 -0.89
CA ILE A 98 5.99 -7.16 0.42
C ILE A 98 5.41 -8.56 0.42
N THR A 99 6.23 -9.55 0.77
CA THR A 99 5.79 -10.95 0.95
C THR A 99 6.20 -11.42 2.33
N LEU A 100 5.22 -11.79 3.17
CA LEU A 100 5.53 -12.37 4.48
C LEU A 100 6.02 -13.81 4.29
N ARG A 101 7.22 -14.11 4.80
CA ARG A 101 7.76 -15.47 4.78
C ARG A 101 7.17 -16.26 5.94
N HIS A 102 6.83 -17.52 5.66
CA HIS A 102 6.46 -18.47 6.70
C HIS A 102 7.69 -18.81 7.54
N GLN A 103 7.71 -18.42 8.81
CA GLN A 103 8.79 -18.80 9.71
C GLN A 103 8.50 -20.21 10.28
N GLY A 104 9.10 -21.23 9.65
CA GLY A 104 9.30 -22.58 10.21
C GLY A 104 8.06 -23.47 10.35
N ALA A 105 7.77 -24.26 9.31
CA ALA A 105 7.02 -25.51 9.49
C ALA A 105 8.02 -26.59 9.94
N ASN A 106 8.33 -26.62 11.23
CA ASN A 106 8.94 -27.78 11.89
C ASN A 106 7.93 -28.37 12.89
N CYS A 107 6.71 -28.66 12.46
CA CYS A 107 5.75 -29.48 13.21
C CYS A 107 4.78 -30.07 12.17
N GLU A 108 4.95 -31.36 11.88
CA GLU A 108 3.99 -32.12 11.08
C GLU A 108 2.67 -32.25 11.82
N GLY A 109 1.57 -32.00 11.11
CA GLY A 109 0.25 -32.51 11.47
C GLY A 109 -0.53 -31.67 12.46
N ASP A 110 -1.12 -30.58 11.99
CA ASP A 110 -2.42 -30.11 12.46
C ASP A 110 -3.07 -29.28 11.36
N ASN A 111 -4.40 -29.29 11.28
CA ASN A 111 -5.19 -28.47 10.36
C ASN A 111 -4.98 -26.98 10.68
N GLU A 112 -3.87 -26.41 10.20
CA GLU A 112 -3.40 -25.09 10.56
C GLU A 112 -4.32 -24.03 9.93
N PHE A 113 -5.31 -23.59 10.72
CA PHE A 113 -6.16 -22.45 10.43
C PHE A 113 -5.27 -21.27 10.06
N ASP A 114 -5.15 -20.95 8.76
CA ASP A 114 -4.11 -20.10 8.14
C ASP A 114 -3.58 -19.02 9.08
N THR A 115 -2.55 -19.38 9.85
CA THR A 115 -2.15 -18.60 11.03
C THR A 115 -1.49 -17.28 10.67
N ASN A 116 -1.26 -17.07 9.37
CA ASN A 116 -0.70 -15.89 8.75
C ASN A 116 -1.73 -15.16 7.87
N ASN A 117 -3.02 -15.47 8.03
CA ASN A 117 -4.08 -14.72 7.38
C ASN A 117 -4.00 -13.25 7.84
N ILE A 118 -3.98 -12.34 6.88
CA ILE A 118 -3.94 -10.91 7.14
C ILE A 118 -5.30 -10.47 7.65
N ILE A 119 -5.40 -10.00 8.88
CA ILE A 119 -6.66 -9.57 9.50
C ILE A 119 -6.82 -8.05 9.55
N GLY A 120 -5.74 -7.29 9.39
CA GLY A 120 -5.79 -5.84 9.41
C GLY A 120 -4.57 -5.19 8.76
N VAL A 121 -4.76 -3.95 8.33
CA VAL A 121 -3.71 -3.13 7.72
C VAL A 121 -3.86 -1.69 8.20
N TYR A 122 -2.74 -0.97 8.31
CA TYR A 122 -2.75 0.46 8.58
C TYR A 122 -1.62 1.15 7.80
N ALA A 123 -1.96 2.16 7.02
CA ALA A 123 -1.00 2.94 6.24
C ALA A 123 -0.76 4.31 6.89
N GLY A 124 0.37 4.45 7.59
CA GLY A 124 0.84 5.71 8.14
C GLY A 124 1.74 6.46 7.15
N LYS A 125 2.13 7.68 7.52
CA LYS A 125 3.08 8.50 6.72
C LYS A 125 4.43 7.80 6.52
N CYS A 126 5.04 7.31 7.61
CA CYS A 126 6.40 6.77 7.61
C CYS A 126 6.46 5.25 7.78
N ALA A 127 5.33 4.58 7.96
CA ALA A 127 5.31 3.14 8.14
C ALA A 127 3.99 2.55 7.67
N PHE A 128 4.08 1.36 7.09
CA PHE A 128 2.96 0.51 6.76
C PHE A 128 2.91 -0.68 7.72
N TYR A 129 1.74 -0.92 8.31
CA TYR A 129 1.54 -1.98 9.29
C TYR A 129 0.61 -3.04 8.73
N LEU A 130 0.95 -4.29 9.00
CA LEU A 130 0.22 -5.46 8.54
C LEU A 130 0.05 -6.40 9.73
N LEU A 131 -1.20 -6.61 10.11
CA LEU A 131 -1.59 -7.44 11.25
C LEU A 131 -2.07 -8.80 10.73
N THR A 132 -1.46 -9.87 11.23
CA THR A 132 -1.91 -11.25 11.05
C THR A 132 -2.55 -11.75 12.34
N SER A 133 -3.08 -12.98 12.32
CA SER A 133 -3.60 -13.64 13.52
C SER A 133 -2.53 -13.88 14.60
N LYS A 134 -1.24 -13.86 14.24
CA LYS A 134 -0.11 -14.15 15.16
C LYS A 134 0.80 -12.95 15.40
N ASP A 135 1.05 -12.15 14.37
CA ASP A 135 2.13 -11.16 14.36
C ASP A 135 1.65 -9.80 13.86
N LEU A 136 2.34 -8.74 14.30
CA LEU A 136 2.23 -7.40 13.76
C LEU A 136 3.54 -7.04 13.06
N PHE A 137 3.48 -6.85 11.74
CA PHE A 137 4.61 -6.40 10.93
C PHE A 137 4.55 -4.90 10.73
N ALA A 138 5.69 -4.23 10.84
CA ALA A 138 5.86 -2.82 10.52
C ALA A 138 6.94 -2.66 9.45
N PHE A 139 6.57 -2.02 8.34
CA PHE A 139 7.45 -1.69 7.23
C PHE A 139 7.69 -0.19 7.28
N VAL A 140 8.84 0.22 7.80
CA VAL A 140 9.21 1.63 7.93
C VAL A 140 9.80 2.12 6.61
N PHE A 141 9.41 3.32 6.20
CA PHE A 141 9.93 3.99 5.01
C PHE A 141 10.88 5.09 5.44
N ASP A 142 12.06 5.14 4.82
CA ASP A 142 13.01 6.24 5.02
C ASP A 142 12.46 7.50 4.36
N TYR A 143 11.81 8.32 5.16
CA TYR A 143 11.30 9.61 4.72
C TYR A 143 12.41 10.65 4.89
N ASN A 144 13.13 10.96 3.81
CA ASN A 144 14.03 12.11 3.79
C ASN A 144 13.18 13.39 3.76
N GLU A 145 13.13 14.14 4.86
CA GLU A 145 12.45 15.45 4.94
C GLU A 145 13.16 16.58 4.20
N ASN A 146 14.22 16.30 3.43
CA ASN A 146 14.98 17.32 2.71
C ASN A 146 14.95 17.07 1.21
N GLN A 147 14.04 17.75 0.51
CA GLN A 147 14.34 18.62 -0.63
C GLN A 147 13.11 19.45 -1.00
#